data_AF-A0A535XIN1-F1
#
_entry.id   AF-A0A535XIN1-F1
#
_cell.length_a   1.000
_cell.length_b   1.000
_cell.length_c   1.000
_cell.angle_alpha   90.00
_cell.angle_beta   90.00
_cell.angle_gamma   90.00
#
_symmetry.space_group_name_H-M   'P 1'
#
loop_
_entity.id
_entity.type
_entity.pdbx_description
1 polymer ?
#
loop_
_entity_poly.entity_id
_entity_poly.type
_entity_poly.pdbx_seq_one_letter_code
_entity_poly.pdbx_strand_id
1 'polypeptide(L)'
;MPIDRAFSRRAGFQAYLIAAFSLVYAVVFLGFVRNHPENIQAAALAWALIAGAGLSATIATTSAAARIGGDARWWLTALGVGYGLLSAAHGTFAAIAVEQGIAATDLSPTDPRGLATFGLAGLWALTLGLETVAGNGALPRNLGWLAIVGGLDLIVLFIATVAASENLILVSGGLASVILVPAFWIWTGRVLRG
;
A
#
# COMPACT_ATOMS: atom_id res chain seq x y z
N MET A 1 -22.48 2.48 -10.23
CA MET A 1 -22.65 3.92 -10.50
C MET A 1 -21.36 4.46 -11.08
N PRO A 2 -21.41 5.38 -12.05
CA PRO A 2 -20.22 6.11 -12.50
C PRO A 2 -19.66 6.93 -11.34
N ILE A 3 -18.33 6.95 -11.16
CA ILE A 3 -17.70 7.87 -10.21
C ILE A 3 -17.72 9.27 -10.80
N ASP A 4 -18.16 10.25 -10.01
CA ASP A 4 -18.16 11.64 -10.43
C ASP A 4 -16.74 12.20 -10.57
N ARG A 5 -16.56 13.18 -11.46
CA ARG A 5 -15.25 13.73 -11.79
C ARG A 5 -14.57 14.38 -10.58
N ALA A 6 -15.33 14.98 -9.67
CA ALA A 6 -14.76 15.62 -8.49
C ALA A 6 -14.19 14.56 -7.52
N PHE A 7 -14.90 13.45 -7.31
CA PHE A 7 -14.38 12.34 -6.53
C PHE A 7 -13.15 11.70 -7.18
N SER A 8 -13.14 11.48 -8.51
CA SER A 8 -11.98 10.93 -9.19
C SER A 8 -10.73 11.83 -9.05
N ARG A 9 -10.88 13.15 -9.16
CA ARG A 9 -9.78 14.10 -8.94
C ARG A 9 -9.24 14.09 -7.51
N ARG A 10 -10.13 13.95 -6.51
CA ARG A 10 -9.75 13.78 -5.10
C ARG A 10 -9.02 12.45 -4.89
N ALA A 11 -9.52 11.35 -5.44
CA ALA A 11 -8.88 10.05 -5.38
C ALA A 11 -7.48 10.06 -6.02
N GLY A 12 -7.31 10.78 -7.13
CA GLY A 12 -5.99 10.94 -7.73
C GLY A 12 -5.03 11.80 -6.89
N PHE A 13 -5.53 12.75 -6.10
CA PHE A 13 -4.70 13.44 -5.10
C PHE A 13 -4.30 12.49 -3.95
N GLN A 14 -5.23 11.65 -3.49
CA GLN A 14 -4.94 10.63 -2.48
C GLN A 14 -3.90 9.62 -2.97
N ALA A 15 -3.94 9.24 -4.26
CA ALA A 15 -2.89 8.43 -4.87
C ALA A 15 -1.50 9.11 -4.77
N TYR A 16 -1.40 10.41 -5.05
CA TYR A 16 -0.13 11.13 -4.85
C TYR A 16 0.32 11.16 -3.39
N LEU A 17 -0.61 11.26 -2.43
CA LEU A 17 -0.26 11.17 -1.01
C LEU A 17 0.30 9.80 -0.64
N ILE A 18 -0.27 8.70 -1.15
CA ILE A 18 0.28 7.34 -0.93
C ILE A 18 1.72 7.26 -1.43
N ALA A 19 2.00 7.76 -2.64
CA ALA A 19 3.35 7.80 -3.18
C ALA A 19 4.31 8.64 -2.34
N ALA A 20 3.87 9.82 -1.89
CA ALA A 20 4.66 10.70 -1.03
C ALA A 20 4.96 10.03 0.32
N PHE A 21 3.95 9.45 0.98
CA PHE A 21 4.14 8.74 2.25
C PHE A 21 5.08 7.54 2.09
N SER A 22 4.98 6.80 0.99
CA SER A 22 5.88 5.68 0.67
C SER A 22 7.35 6.13 0.56
N LEU A 23 7.60 7.23 -0.17
CA LEU A 23 8.95 7.76 -0.33
C LEU A 23 9.52 8.33 0.97
N VAL A 24 8.72 9.08 1.72
CA VAL A 24 9.13 9.62 3.03
C VAL A 24 9.37 8.46 4.01
N TYR A 25 8.51 7.45 4.01
CA TYR A 25 8.68 6.23 4.80
C TYR A 25 10.02 5.57 4.47
N ALA A 26 10.35 5.39 3.19
CA ALA A 26 11.60 4.76 2.79
C ALA A 26 12.82 5.55 3.31
N VAL A 27 12.80 6.88 3.21
CA VAL A 27 13.86 7.75 3.73
C VAL A 27 13.97 7.62 5.25
N VAL A 28 12.86 7.70 5.98
CA VAL A 28 12.84 7.61 7.44
C VAL A 28 13.33 6.23 7.90
N PHE A 29 12.79 5.17 7.31
CA PHE A 29 13.09 3.80 7.71
C PHE A 29 14.53 3.40 7.37
N LEU A 30 14.96 3.58 6.12
CA LEU A 30 16.29 3.18 5.67
C LEU A 30 17.39 4.08 6.24
N GLY A 31 17.11 5.38 6.39
CA GLY A 31 18.08 6.36 6.89
C GLY A 31 18.26 6.29 8.40
N PHE A 32 17.16 6.18 9.15
CA PHE A 32 17.17 6.34 10.61
C PHE A 32 16.79 5.04 11.33
N VAL A 33 15.63 4.46 11.07
CA VAL A 33 15.13 3.32 11.87
C VAL A 33 16.05 2.10 11.75
N ARG A 34 16.51 1.79 10.54
CA ARG A 34 17.34 0.61 10.30
C ARG A 34 18.72 0.71 10.97
N ASN A 35 19.36 1.88 10.90
CA ASN A 35 20.72 2.08 11.40
C ASN A 35 20.75 2.48 12.88
N HIS A 36 19.64 3.03 13.37
CA HIS A 36 19.43 3.50 14.73
C HIS A 36 18.08 2.97 15.25
N PRO A 37 17.96 1.66 15.52
CA PRO A 37 16.71 1.04 16.00
C PRO A 37 16.24 1.62 17.35
N GLU A 38 17.13 2.24 18.10
CA GLU A 38 16.84 3.00 19.33
C GLU A 38 16.11 4.33 19.08
N ASN A 39 16.04 4.81 17.83
CA ASN A 39 15.38 6.07 17.49
C ASN A 39 13.86 5.91 17.42
N ILE A 40 13.23 5.96 18.60
CA ILE A 40 11.79 5.81 18.81
C ILE A 40 10.98 6.78 17.94
N GLN A 41 11.40 8.04 17.84
CA GLN A 41 10.68 9.06 17.06
C GLN A 41 10.65 8.72 15.56
N ALA A 42 11.78 8.28 15.00
CA ALA A 42 11.85 7.86 13.61
C ALA A 42 10.99 6.62 13.35
N ALA A 43 11.01 5.66 14.28
CA ALA A 43 10.18 4.44 14.18
C ALA A 43 8.68 4.77 14.25
N ALA A 44 8.26 5.62 15.20
CA ALA A 44 6.88 6.06 15.31
C ALA A 44 6.41 6.83 14.07
N LEU A 45 7.26 7.71 13.53
CA LEU A 45 6.97 8.44 12.29
C LEU A 45 6.82 7.50 11.09
N ALA A 46 7.69 6.50 10.94
CA ALA A 46 7.58 5.50 9.88
C ALA A 46 6.22 4.79 9.93
N TRP A 47 5.78 4.37 11.12
CA TRP A 47 4.46 3.76 11.30
C TRP A 47 3.30 4.72 11.03
N ALA A 48 3.42 5.98 11.45
CA ALA A 48 2.41 7.01 11.16
C ALA A 48 2.27 7.28 9.65
N LEU A 49 3.35 7.18 8.88
CA LEU A 49 3.32 7.31 7.42
C LEU A 49 2.58 6.14 6.76
N ILE A 50 2.77 4.91 7.26
CA ILE A 50 1.96 3.76 6.84
C ILE A 50 0.48 4.02 7.15
N ALA A 51 0.19 4.61 8.32
CA ALA A 51 -1.18 4.93 8.70
C ALA A 51 -1.84 5.91 7.72
N GLY A 52 -1.14 7.00 7.40
CA GLY A 52 -1.57 8.00 6.42
C GLY A 52 -1.79 7.41 5.03
N ALA A 53 -0.85 6.57 4.57
CA ALA A 53 -0.98 5.86 3.30
C ALA A 53 -2.21 4.94 3.27
N GLY A 54 -2.48 4.20 4.35
CA GLY A 54 -3.67 3.35 4.48
C GLY A 54 -4.97 4.14 4.37
N LEU A 55 -5.06 5.30 5.05
CA LEU A 55 -6.23 6.19 4.96
C LEU A 55 -6.43 6.71 3.52
N SER A 56 -5.36 7.19 2.88
CA SER A 56 -5.42 7.63 1.49
C SER A 56 -5.82 6.50 0.52
N ALA A 57 -5.38 5.27 0.79
CA ALA A 57 -5.72 4.10 -0.03
C ALA A 57 -7.22 3.82 -0.09
N THR A 58 -7.98 4.11 0.98
CA THR A 58 -9.44 3.87 0.98
C THR A 58 -10.17 4.62 -0.14
N ILE A 59 -9.73 5.84 -0.45
CA ILE A 59 -10.32 6.68 -1.48
C ILE A 59 -9.71 6.36 -2.86
N ALA A 60 -8.38 6.21 -2.92
CA ALA A 60 -7.66 5.99 -4.18
C ALA A 60 -8.03 4.65 -4.82
N THR A 61 -8.12 3.57 -4.03
CA THR A 61 -8.46 2.23 -4.50
C THR A 61 -9.89 2.15 -5.03
N THR A 62 -10.84 2.79 -4.34
CA THR A 62 -12.24 2.90 -4.79
C THR A 62 -12.32 3.49 -6.20
N SER A 63 -11.59 4.58 -6.47
CA SER A 63 -11.63 5.20 -7.79
C SER A 63 -10.85 4.43 -8.85
N ALA A 64 -9.80 3.71 -8.50
CA ALA A 64 -9.09 2.81 -9.42
C ALA A 64 -9.96 1.59 -9.79
N ALA A 65 -10.59 0.96 -8.79
CA ALA A 65 -11.48 -0.18 -8.97
C ALA A 65 -12.70 0.15 -9.84
N ALA A 66 -13.24 1.36 -9.74
CA ALA A 66 -14.33 1.82 -10.60
C ALA A 66 -13.98 1.92 -12.09
N ARG A 67 -12.69 1.85 -12.45
CA ARG A 67 -12.23 1.76 -13.85
C ARG A 67 -12.24 0.33 -14.38
N ILE A 68 -12.52 -0.67 -13.53
CA ILE A 68 -12.73 -2.05 -13.92
C ILE A 68 -14.23 -2.31 -14.09
N GLY A 69 -14.58 -3.10 -15.10
CA GLY A 69 -15.94 -3.54 -15.39
C GLY A 69 -16.36 -4.76 -14.57
N GLY A 70 -17.61 -5.21 -14.77
CA GLY A 70 -18.14 -6.43 -14.16
C GLY A 70 -18.17 -6.43 -12.63
N ASP A 71 -18.21 -7.62 -12.04
CA ASP A 71 -18.29 -7.82 -10.59
C ASP A 71 -16.93 -7.63 -9.89
N ALA A 72 -15.83 -7.77 -10.62
CA ALA A 72 -14.47 -7.57 -10.11
C ALA A 72 -14.30 -6.17 -9.50
N ARG A 73 -14.98 -5.15 -10.04
CA ARG A 73 -14.95 -3.78 -9.50
C ARG A 73 -15.42 -3.70 -8.04
N TRP A 74 -16.43 -4.48 -7.68
CA TRP A 74 -17.04 -4.43 -6.35
C TRP A 74 -16.15 -5.12 -5.34
N TRP A 75 -15.61 -6.28 -5.71
CA TRP A 75 -14.64 -6.97 -4.91
C TRP A 75 -13.35 -6.15 -4.72
N LEU A 76 -12.82 -5.54 -5.79
CA LEU A 76 -11.66 -4.64 -5.73
C LEU A 76 -11.94 -3.41 -4.86
N THR A 77 -13.15 -2.86 -4.89
CA THR A 77 -13.50 -1.73 -4.02
C THR A 77 -13.53 -2.17 -2.56
N ALA A 78 -14.22 -3.27 -2.25
CA ALA A 78 -14.33 -3.78 -0.89
C ALA A 78 -12.96 -4.18 -0.31
N LEU A 79 -12.15 -4.92 -1.08
CA LEU A 79 -10.80 -5.30 -0.68
C LEU A 79 -9.90 -4.07 -0.54
N GLY A 80 -9.99 -3.12 -1.48
CA GLY A 80 -9.20 -1.89 -1.49
C GLY A 80 -9.42 -1.03 -0.24
N VAL A 81 -10.69 -0.81 0.12
CA VAL A 81 -11.07 -0.11 1.35
C VAL A 81 -10.66 -0.91 2.58
N GLY A 82 -10.90 -2.24 2.57
CA GLY A 82 -10.58 -3.13 3.67
C GLY A 82 -9.10 -3.13 4.02
N TYR A 83 -8.21 -3.37 3.05
CA TYR A 83 -6.77 -3.35 3.31
C TYR A 83 -6.28 -1.96 3.71
N GLY A 84 -6.85 -0.90 3.13
CA GLY A 84 -6.50 0.50 3.48
C GLY A 84 -6.78 0.81 4.94
N LEU A 85 -7.98 0.48 5.44
CA LEU A 85 -8.36 0.66 6.84
C LEU A 85 -7.54 -0.21 7.78
N LEU A 86 -7.28 -1.47 7.42
CA LEU A 86 -6.45 -2.36 8.24
C LEU A 86 -5.00 -1.88 8.31
N SER A 87 -4.45 -1.36 7.21
CA SER A 87 -3.11 -0.75 7.18
C SER A 87 -3.06 0.54 8.00
N ALA A 88 -4.12 1.34 7.94
CA ALA A 88 -4.25 2.55 8.76
C ALA A 88 -4.25 2.21 10.26
N ALA A 89 -5.06 1.22 10.65
CA ALA A 89 -5.11 0.72 12.02
C ALA A 89 -3.76 0.15 12.48
N HIS A 90 -3.10 -0.63 11.62
CA HIS A 90 -1.78 -1.19 11.91
C HIS A 90 -0.75 -0.09 12.18
N GLY A 91 -0.61 0.87 11.25
CA GLY A 91 0.35 1.97 11.41
C GLY A 91 0.07 2.83 12.63
N THR A 92 -1.21 3.10 12.93
CA THR A 92 -1.60 3.89 14.11
C THR A 92 -1.26 3.16 15.40
N PHE A 93 -1.62 1.87 15.50
CA PHE A 93 -1.31 1.06 16.66
C PHE A 93 0.20 0.94 16.89
N ALA A 94 0.97 0.67 15.83
CA ALA A 94 2.42 0.51 15.92
C ALA A 94 3.11 1.83 16.32
N ALA A 95 2.67 2.96 15.78
CA ALA A 95 3.19 4.27 16.16
C ALA A 95 2.96 4.57 17.66
N ILE A 96 1.74 4.33 18.17
CA ILE A 96 1.40 4.53 19.57
C ILE A 96 2.19 3.58 20.48
N ALA A 97 2.27 2.30 20.10
CA ALA A 97 2.97 1.29 20.89
C ALA A 97 4.46 1.63 21.04
N VAL A 98 5.11 2.06 19.95
CA VAL A 98 6.51 2.52 19.95
C VAL A 98 6.69 3.72 20.87
N GLU A 99 5.85 4.76 20.72
CA GLU A 99 5.96 5.98 21.52
C GLU A 99 5.72 5.75 23.01
N GLN A 100 4.83 4.81 23.35
CA GLN A 100 4.49 4.49 24.74
C GLN A 100 5.36 3.39 25.35
N GLY A 101 6.34 2.85 24.60
CA GLY A 101 7.17 1.73 25.06
C GLY A 101 6.36 0.46 25.36
N ILE A 102 5.20 0.30 24.73
CA ILE A 102 4.36 -0.89 24.89
C ILE A 102 4.99 -2.01 24.07
N ALA A 103 5.41 -3.07 24.75
CA ALA A 103 5.83 -4.30 24.10
C ALA A 103 4.64 -4.90 23.34
N ALA A 104 4.54 -4.60 22.05
CA ALA A 104 3.67 -5.32 21.14
C ALA A 104 4.34 -6.66 20.85
N THR A 105 4.01 -7.68 21.64
CA THR A 105 4.44 -9.04 21.31
C THR A 105 3.83 -9.42 19.96
N ASP A 106 4.67 -9.86 19.04
CA ASP A 106 4.19 -10.51 17.82
C ASP A 106 3.47 -11.79 18.27
N LEU A 107 2.14 -11.73 18.31
CA LEU A 107 1.31 -12.85 18.73
C LEU A 107 1.54 -14.09 17.84
N SER A 108 2.04 -13.88 16.62
CA SER A 108 2.41 -14.89 15.62
C SER A 108 3.27 -14.26 14.50
N PRO A 109 4.13 -15.03 13.80
CA PRO A 109 4.73 -14.61 12.53
C PRO A 109 3.71 -14.24 11.44
N THR A 110 2.47 -14.73 11.56
CA THR A 110 1.30 -14.36 10.73
C THR A 110 0.41 -13.34 11.43
N ASP A 111 1.02 -12.35 12.05
CA ASP A 111 0.32 -11.21 12.60
C ASP A 111 -0.62 -10.58 11.53
N PRO A 112 -1.94 -10.45 11.80
CA PRO A 112 -2.91 -9.93 10.84
C PRO A 112 -2.56 -8.52 10.31
N ARG A 113 -1.68 -7.83 11.02
CA ARG A 113 -1.13 -6.52 10.66
C ARG A 113 -0.30 -6.55 9.37
N GLY A 114 0.65 -7.49 9.24
CA GLY A 114 1.47 -7.64 8.02
C GLY A 114 0.68 -8.20 6.83
N LEU A 115 -0.32 -9.05 7.10
CA LEU A 115 -1.23 -9.57 6.09
C LEU A 115 -2.00 -8.45 5.39
N ALA A 116 -2.48 -7.46 6.14
CA ALA A 116 -3.23 -6.36 5.55
C ALA A 116 -2.35 -5.43 4.69
N THR A 117 -1.20 -5.03 5.20
CA THR A 117 -0.35 -4.00 4.56
C THR A 117 0.35 -4.50 3.32
N PHE A 118 0.74 -5.77 3.28
CA PHE A 118 1.47 -6.34 2.14
C PHE A 118 0.65 -7.41 1.41
N GLY A 119 0.08 -8.38 2.12
CA GLY A 119 -0.65 -9.48 1.49
C GLY A 119 -1.92 -9.02 0.76
N LEU A 120 -2.84 -8.35 1.46
CA LEU A 120 -4.10 -7.88 0.87
C LEU A 120 -3.90 -6.73 -0.11
N ALA A 121 -2.96 -5.82 0.17
CA ALA A 121 -2.58 -4.76 -0.76
C ALA A 121 -1.99 -5.34 -2.06
N GLY A 122 -1.11 -6.34 -1.94
CA GLY A 122 -0.51 -7.04 -3.06
C GLY A 122 -1.53 -7.81 -3.88
N LEU A 123 -2.44 -8.53 -3.21
CA LEU A 123 -3.56 -9.23 -3.86
C LEU A 123 -4.46 -8.24 -4.61
N TRP A 124 -4.79 -7.10 -4.00
CA TRP A 124 -5.59 -6.07 -4.63
C TRP A 124 -4.92 -5.53 -5.91
N ALA A 125 -3.62 -5.19 -5.83
CA ALA A 125 -2.86 -4.66 -6.96
C ALA A 125 -2.71 -5.70 -8.08
N LEU A 126 -2.45 -6.96 -7.72
CA LEU A 126 -2.34 -8.07 -8.66
C LEU A 126 -3.66 -8.26 -9.42
N THR A 127 -4.80 -8.34 -8.70
CA THR A 127 -6.11 -8.51 -9.35
C THR A 127 -6.47 -7.31 -10.22
N LEU A 128 -6.24 -6.07 -9.75
CA LEU A 128 -6.45 -4.87 -10.57
C LEU A 128 -5.64 -4.93 -11.87
N GLY A 129 -4.37 -5.35 -11.76
CA GLY A 129 -3.45 -5.45 -12.89
C GLY A 129 -3.88 -6.52 -13.89
N LEU A 130 -4.26 -7.70 -13.42
CA LEU A 130 -4.77 -8.80 -14.25
C LEU A 130 -6.03 -8.38 -15.02
N GLU A 131 -7.00 -7.78 -14.34
CA GLU A 131 -8.23 -7.26 -14.97
C GLU A 131 -7.92 -6.18 -16.02
N THR A 132 -6.99 -5.29 -15.71
CA THR A 132 -6.55 -4.24 -16.65
C THR A 132 -5.88 -4.83 -17.89
N VAL A 133 -4.99 -5.81 -17.72
CA VAL A 133 -4.28 -6.45 -18.84
C VAL A 133 -5.20 -7.33 -19.68
N ALA A 134 -6.23 -7.92 -19.06
CA ALA A 134 -7.29 -8.68 -19.75
C ALA A 134 -8.22 -7.78 -20.59
N GLY A 135 -8.15 -6.46 -20.44
CA GLY A 135 -8.99 -5.52 -21.17
C GLY A 135 -10.36 -5.27 -20.52
N ASN A 136 -10.53 -5.68 -19.25
CA ASN A 136 -11.78 -5.53 -18.51
C ASN A 136 -11.95 -4.14 -17.89
N GLY A 137 -11.16 -3.15 -18.30
CA GLY A 137 -11.19 -1.82 -17.70
C GLY A 137 -10.64 -0.70 -18.59
N ALA A 138 -10.73 0.52 -18.08
CA ALA A 138 -10.31 1.74 -18.76
C ALA A 138 -8.92 2.25 -18.33
N LEU A 139 -8.20 1.49 -17.48
CA LEU A 139 -6.84 1.83 -17.09
C LEU A 139 -5.85 1.48 -18.22
N PRO A 140 -4.75 2.25 -18.37
CA PRO A 140 -3.72 1.92 -19.35
C PRO A 140 -3.12 0.53 -19.10
N ARG A 141 -2.93 -0.27 -20.16
CA ARG A 141 -2.40 -1.64 -20.06
C ARG A 141 -1.05 -1.72 -19.33
N ASN A 142 -0.16 -0.75 -19.59
CA ASN A 142 1.16 -0.68 -18.94
C ASN A 142 1.06 -0.38 -17.44
N LEU A 143 0.03 0.35 -17.00
CA LEU A 143 -0.26 0.53 -15.57
C LEU A 143 -0.72 -0.80 -14.95
N GLY A 144 -1.46 -1.62 -15.72
CA GLY A 144 -1.84 -2.97 -15.31
C GLY A 144 -0.62 -3.89 -15.08
N TRP A 145 0.35 -3.88 -15.99
CA TRP A 145 1.61 -4.62 -15.78
C TRP A 145 2.39 -4.15 -14.56
N LEU A 146 2.47 -2.83 -14.34
CA LEU A 146 3.09 -2.28 -13.14
C LEU A 146 2.37 -2.73 -11.86
N ALA A 147 1.04 -2.81 -11.89
CA ALA A 147 0.24 -3.31 -10.78
C ALA A 147 0.47 -4.81 -10.51
N ILE A 148 0.63 -5.63 -11.56
CA ILE A 148 0.99 -7.05 -11.42
C ILE A 148 2.35 -7.20 -10.75
N VAL A 149 3.38 -6.50 -11.27
CA VAL A 149 4.74 -6.58 -10.73
C VAL A 149 4.79 -6.08 -9.29
N GLY A 150 4.18 -4.92 -9.01
CA GLY A 150 4.06 -4.39 -7.65
C GLY A 150 3.26 -5.27 -6.71
N GLY A 151 2.17 -5.88 -7.20
CA GLY A 151 1.35 -6.80 -6.41
C GLY A 151 2.10 -8.07 -6.02
N LEU A 152 2.85 -8.66 -6.97
CA LEU A 152 3.70 -9.82 -6.71
C LEU A 152 4.83 -9.48 -5.73
N ASP A 153 5.47 -8.32 -5.88
CA ASP A 153 6.49 -7.85 -4.94
C ASP A 153 5.93 -7.71 -3.52
N LEU A 154 4.77 -7.08 -3.34
CA LEU A 154 4.13 -6.98 -2.02
C LEU A 154 3.76 -8.35 -1.42
N ILE A 155 3.33 -9.32 -2.25
CA ILE A 155 3.08 -10.69 -1.79
C ILE A 155 4.40 -11.37 -1.35
N VAL A 156 5.49 -11.17 -2.10
CA VAL A 156 6.82 -11.65 -1.72
C VAL A 156 7.28 -11.00 -0.41
N LEU A 157 7.09 -9.69 -0.25
CA LEU A 157 7.38 -8.98 1.00
C LEU A 157 6.63 -9.57 2.18
N PHE A 158 5.32 -9.82 2.02
CA PHE A 158 4.51 -10.47 3.04
C PHE A 158 5.08 -11.84 3.44
N ILE A 159 5.37 -12.70 2.45
CA ILE A 159 5.95 -14.03 2.69
C ILE A 159 7.30 -13.91 3.38
N ALA A 160 8.14 -12.95 2.97
CA ALA A 160 9.44 -12.69 3.59
C ALA A 160 9.30 -12.27 5.06
N THR A 161 8.32 -11.43 5.39
CA THR A 161 8.00 -11.06 6.78
C THR A 161 7.57 -12.26 7.60
N VAL A 162 6.68 -13.11 7.07
CA VAL A 162 6.24 -14.34 7.76
C VAL A 162 7.41 -15.31 7.97
N ALA A 163 8.31 -15.40 7.00
CA ALA A 163 9.50 -16.24 7.06
C ALA A 163 10.67 -15.62 7.85
N ALA A 164 10.49 -14.41 8.41
CA ALA A 164 11.53 -13.63 9.08
C ALA A 164 12.84 -13.49 8.25
N SER A 165 12.72 -13.35 6.93
CA SER A 165 13.86 -13.26 6.02
C SER A 165 14.30 -11.80 5.83
N GLU A 166 15.24 -11.34 6.66
CA GLU A 166 15.71 -9.93 6.64
C GLU A 166 16.17 -9.46 5.26
N ASN A 167 16.95 -10.27 4.54
CA ASN A 167 17.45 -9.90 3.21
C ASN A 167 16.32 -9.69 2.20
N LEU A 168 15.31 -10.58 2.19
CA LEU A 168 14.17 -10.45 1.30
C LEU A 168 13.26 -9.29 1.68
N ILE A 169 13.07 -9.05 2.99
CA ILE A 169 12.33 -7.89 3.50
C ILE A 169 12.99 -6.59 3.02
N LEU A 170 14.32 -6.51 3.04
CA LEU A 170 15.03 -5.32 2.60
C LEU A 170 14.98 -5.11 1.10
N VAL A 171 15.15 -6.17 0.31
CA VAL A 171 15.11 -6.08 -1.16
C VAL A 171 13.70 -5.74 -1.63
N SER A 172 12.70 -6.51 -1.21
CA SER A 172 11.32 -6.32 -1.62
C SER A 172 10.70 -5.08 -0.98
N GLY A 173 10.96 -4.83 0.30
CA GLY A 173 10.51 -3.59 0.98
C GLY A 173 11.14 -2.33 0.40
N GLY A 174 12.42 -2.38 0.03
CA GLY A 174 13.09 -1.28 -0.66
C GLY A 174 12.51 -1.05 -2.07
N LEU A 175 12.32 -2.12 -2.84
CA LEU A 175 11.74 -2.06 -4.18
C LEU A 175 10.29 -1.52 -4.14
N ALA A 176 9.47 -2.03 -3.23
CA ALA A 176 8.10 -1.57 -3.00
C ALA A 176 8.09 -0.08 -2.64
N SER A 177 8.79 0.32 -1.57
CA SER A 177 8.67 1.66 -0.98
C SER A 177 9.31 2.77 -1.81
N VAL A 178 10.39 2.47 -2.54
CA VAL A 178 11.15 3.46 -3.32
C VAL A 178 10.70 3.53 -4.78
N ILE A 179 10.30 2.40 -5.37
CA ILE A 179 10.11 2.31 -6.84
C ILE A 179 8.67 1.94 -7.18
N LEU A 180 8.23 0.72 -6.83
CA LEU A 180 7.01 0.15 -7.39
C LEU A 180 5.75 0.86 -6.88
N VAL A 181 5.61 1.05 -5.56
CA VAL A 181 4.46 1.73 -4.96
C VAL A 181 4.41 3.20 -5.42
N PRO A 182 5.50 4.00 -5.36
CA PRO A 182 5.49 5.36 -5.89
C PRO A 182 5.15 5.43 -7.38
N ALA A 183 5.78 4.62 -8.23
CA ALA A 183 5.53 4.64 -9.67
C ALA A 183 4.07 4.32 -9.99
N PHE A 184 3.51 3.29 -9.35
CA PHE A 184 2.13 2.88 -9.55
C PHE A 184 1.14 3.97 -9.12
N TRP A 185 1.32 4.54 -7.94
CA TRP A 185 0.37 5.54 -7.41
C TRP A 185 0.52 6.92 -8.04
N ILE A 186 1.73 7.33 -8.46
CA ILE A 186 1.91 8.56 -9.25
C ILE A 186 1.18 8.42 -10.59
N TRP A 187 1.36 7.31 -11.30
CA TRP A 187 0.67 7.13 -12.57
C TRP A 187 -0.85 7.01 -12.38
N THR A 188 -1.30 6.24 -11.39
CA THR A 188 -2.73 6.17 -11.03
C THR A 188 -3.29 7.56 -10.73
N GLY A 189 -2.58 8.38 -9.94
CA GLY A 189 -2.97 9.76 -9.63
C GLY A 189 -3.15 10.63 -10.87
N ARG A 190 -2.25 10.49 -11.85
CA ARG A 190 -2.36 11.17 -13.15
C ARG A 190 -3.59 10.72 -13.92
N VAL A 191 -3.84 9.41 -14.01
CA VAL A 191 -4.97 8.83 -14.75
C VAL A 191 -6.31 9.22 -14.12
N LEU A 192 -6.41 9.26 -12.80
CA LEU A 192 -7.66 9.60 -12.11
C LEU A 192 -8.01 11.10 -12.17
N ARG A 193 -7.04 11.96 -12.48
CA ARG A 193 -7.23 13.42 -12.52
C ARG A 193 -7.49 13.99 -13.91
N GLY A 194 -7.10 13.27 -14.98
CA GLY A 194 -7.44 13.62 -16.36
C GLY A 194 -8.91 13.33 -16.66
#